data_AF-A0A7W0KTT4-F1
#
_entry.id   AF-A0A7W0KTT4-F1
#
_cell.length_a   1.000
_cell.length_b   1.000
_cell.length_c   1.000
_cell.angle_alpha   90.00
_cell.angle_beta   90.00
_cell.angle_gamma   90.00
#
_symmetry.space_group_name_H-M   'P 1'
#
loop_
_entity.id
_entity.type
_entity.pdbx_description
1 polymer ?
#
loop_
_entity_poly.entity_id
_entity_poly.type
_entity_poly.pdbx_seq_one_letter_code
_entity_poly.pdbx_strand_id
1 'polypeptide(L)' 'MARRARQPVGLDALLAAKEMVLVLGSGGVGKTTLAAALGLSAAVEQDCKVLVLTVDPARRLADALGVGALGNT' A
#
# COMPACT_ATOMS: atom_id res chain seq x y z
N MET A 1 -17.45 23.56 -5.90
CA MET A 1 -17.10 22.23 -5.36
C MET A 1 -16.67 22.38 -3.92
N ALA A 2 -17.51 21.99 -2.96
CA ALA A 2 -17.20 22.14 -1.53
C ALA A 2 -16.12 21.15 -1.11
N ARG A 3 -14.98 21.68 -0.65
CA ARG A 3 -13.87 20.89 -0.12
C ARG A 3 -14.33 20.31 1.23
N ARG A 4 -14.70 19.02 1.24
CA ARG A 4 -15.08 18.28 2.45
C ARG A 4 -13.99 18.49 3.51
N ALA A 5 -14.37 18.98 4.69
CA ALA A 5 -13.43 19.10 5.80
C ALA A 5 -12.88 17.70 6.11
N ARG A 6 -11.58 17.48 5.90
CA ARG A 6 -10.91 16.22 6.22
C ARG A 6 -10.90 16.10 7.75
N GLN A 7 -11.79 15.29 8.30
CA GLN A 7 -11.56 14.80 9.65
C GLN A 7 -10.30 13.92 9.64
N PRO A 8 -9.51 13.91 10.73
CA PRO A 8 -8.41 12.97 10.86
C PRO A 8 -9.00 11.56 10.84
N VAL A 9 -8.69 10.81 9.78
CA VAL A 9 -9.08 9.42 9.63
C VAL A 9 -7.90 8.58 10.09
N GLY A 10 -8.12 7.63 11.00
CA GLY A 10 -7.09 6.67 11.39
C GLY A 10 -6.67 5.81 10.19
N LEU A 11 -5.46 5.25 10.25
CA LEU A 11 -4.93 4.42 9.16
C LEU A 11 -5.83 3.23 8.85
N ASP A 12 -6.33 2.55 9.88
CA ASP A 12 -7.23 1.39 9.72
C ASP A 12 -8.53 1.78 9.01
N ALA A 13 -9.10 2.93 9.38
CA ALA A 13 -10.29 3.48 8.74
C ALA A 13 -10.02 3.90 7.29
N LEU A 14 -8.81 4.38 6.98
CA LEU A 14 -8.39 4.71 5.62
C LEU A 14 -8.21 3.46 4.75
N LEU A 15 -7.64 2.39 5.30
CA LEU A 15 -7.53 1.09 4.63
C LEU A 15 -8.92 0.46 4.42
N ALA A 16 -9.79 0.53 5.43
CA ALA A 16 -11.15 -0.02 5.39
C ALA A 16 -12.09 0.69 4.40
N ALA A 17 -11.81 1.95 4.06
CA ALA A 17 -12.54 2.67 3.04
C ALA A 17 -12.39 2.07 1.63
N LYS A 18 -11.40 1.18 1.41
CA LYS A 18 -11.07 0.54 0.13
C LYS A 18 -10.88 1.55 -1.02
N GLU A 19 -10.39 2.74 -0.68
CA GLU A 19 -9.98 3.77 -1.63
C GLU A 19 -8.52 3.58 -2.06
N MET A 20 -8.05 4.42 -2.97
CA MET A 20 -6.64 4.45 -3.39
C MET A 20 -5.77 5.10 -2.31
N VAL A 21 -4.81 4.34 -1.77
CA VAL A 21 -3.81 4.84 -0.80
C VAL A 21 -2.49 5.09 -1.51
N LEU A 22 -1.98 6.33 -1.42
CA LEU A 22 -0.69 6.72 -2.00
C LEU A 22 0.36 6.87 -0.90
N VAL A 23 1.39 6.02 -0.92
CA VAL A 23 2.54 6.13 -0.02
C VAL A 23 3.63 6.97 -0.69
N LEU A 24 3.85 8.18 -0.17
CA LEU A 24 4.74 9.19 -0.75
C LEU A 24 5.90 9.55 0.19
N GLY A 25 6.99 10.10 -0.38
CA GLY A 25 8.21 10.44 0.36
C GLY A 25 9.47 10.37 -0.50
N SER A 26 10.59 10.86 0.03
CA SER A 26 11.90 10.88 -0.65
C SER A 26 12.45 9.48 -0.96
N GLY A 27 13.54 9.39 -1.74
CA GLY A 27 14.19 8.11 -2.08
C GLY A 27 14.70 7.38 -0.83
N GLY A 28 14.51 6.07 -0.76
CA GLY A 28 15.08 5.23 0.32
C GLY A 28 14.33 5.24 1.67
N VAL A 29 13.26 6.02 1.85
CA VAL A 29 12.52 6.10 3.13
C VAL A 29 11.59 4.91 3.43
N GLY A 30 11.64 3.85 2.63
CA GLY A 30 10.83 2.64 2.87
C GLY A 30 9.41 2.65 2.29
N LYS A 31 9.10 3.51 1.30
CA LYS A 31 7.75 3.58 0.69
C LYS A 31 7.23 2.22 0.20
N THR A 32 8.05 1.47 -0.52
CA THR A 32 7.70 0.15 -1.07
C THR A 32 7.42 -0.85 0.06
N THR A 33 8.27 -0.85 1.09
CA THR A 33 8.10 -1.68 2.29
C THR A 33 6.81 -1.34 3.03
N LEU A 34 6.55 -0.05 3.24
CA LEU A 34 5.34 0.40 3.91
C LEU A 34 4.08 0.06 3.10
N ALA A 35 4.10 0.30 1.78
CA ALA A 35 2.97 -0.06 0.90
C ALA A 35 2.67 -1.56 0.93
N ALA A 36 3.70 -2.40 0.91
CA ALA A 36 3.56 -3.86 1.03
C ALA A 36 2.96 -4.26 2.39
N ALA A 37 3.46 -3.69 3.49
CA ALA A 37 2.97 -3.97 4.83
C ALA A 37 1.51 -3.53 5.03
N LEU A 38 1.14 -2.33 4.56
CA LEU A 38 -0.22 -1.82 4.59
C LEU A 38 -1.17 -2.71 3.79
N GLY A 39 -0.76 -3.13 2.59
CA GLY A 39 -1.57 -4.00 1.75
C GLY A 39 -1.77 -5.39 2.36
N LEU A 40 -0.73 -5.94 2.99
CA LEU A 40 -0.82 -7.22 3.70
C LEU A 40 -1.72 -7.11 4.93
N SER A 41 -1.56 -6.08 5.76
CA SER A 41 -2.42 -5.84 6.93
C SER A 41 -3.88 -5.67 6.51
N ALA A 42 -4.17 -4.87 5.48
CA ALA A 42 -5.54 -4.73 4.97
C ALA A 42 -6.11 -6.06 4.42
N ALA A 43 -5.30 -6.85 3.72
CA ALA A 43 -5.74 -8.15 3.20
C ALA A 43 -6.08 -9.15 4.32
N VAL A 44 -5.26 -9.18 5.38
CA VAL A 44 -5.42 -10.11 6.52
C VAL A 44 -6.52 -9.65 7.47
N GLU A 45 -6.49 -8.40 7.89
CA GLU A 45 -7.37 -7.88 8.96
C GLU A 45 -8.77 -7.56 8.46
N GLN A 46 -8.92 -7.20 7.18
CA GLN A 46 -10.21 -6.79 6.60
C GLN A 46 -10.77 -7.84 5.63
N ASP A 47 -10.10 -8.99 5.51
CA ASP A 47 -10.48 -10.11 4.63
C ASP A 47 -10.87 -9.64 3.22
N CYS A 48 -9.95 -8.90 2.58
CA CYS A 48 -10.23 -8.26 1.31
C CYS A 48 -9.11 -8.45 0.29
N LYS A 49 -9.46 -8.33 -1.00
CA LYS A 49 -8.48 -8.33 -2.09
C LYS A 49 -7.83 -6.95 -2.17
N VAL A 50 -6.50 -6.93 -2.10
CA VAL A 50 -5.70 -5.70 -2.18
C VAL A 50 -4.75 -5.79 -3.37
N LEU A 51 -4.64 -4.69 -4.12
CA LEU A 51 -3.62 -4.50 -5.14
C LEU A 51 -2.56 -3.55 -4.61
N VAL A 52 -1.34 -4.06 -4.40
CA VAL A 52 -0.18 -3.22 -4.13
C VAL A 52 0.54 -2.98 -5.45
N LEU A 53 0.64 -1.71 -5.85
CA LEU A 53 1.31 -1.28 -7.07
C LEU A 53 2.51 -0.40 -6.74
N THR A 54 3.67 -0.73 -7.31
CA THR A 54 4.89 0.06 -7.20
C THR A 54 5.31 0.57 -8.57
N VAL A 55 5.94 1.74 -8.62
CA VAL A 55 6.42 2.36 -9.87
C VAL A 55 7.89 1.98 -10.14
N ASP A 56 8.64 1.63 -9.10
CA ASP A 56 9.96 1.02 -9.16
C ASP A 56 9.88 -0.46 -9.61
N PRO A 57 10.94 -1.00 -10.24
CA PRO A 57 10.93 -2.37 -10.75
C PRO A 57 10.51 -3.39 -9.69
N ALA A 58 9.67 -4.35 -10.08
CA ALA A 58 8.96 -5.30 -9.21
C ALA A 58 9.84 -6.03 -8.18
N ARG A 59 11.16 -6.11 -8.42
CA ARG A 59 12.15 -6.66 -7.49
C ARG A 59 12.03 -6.08 -6.07
N ARG A 60 11.86 -4.76 -5.92
CA ARG A 60 11.76 -4.14 -4.59
C ARG A 60 10.51 -4.56 -3.82
N LEU A 61 9.41 -4.80 -4.53
CA LEU A 61 8.18 -5.32 -3.93
C LEU A 61 8.33 -6.81 -3.56
N ALA A 62 8.95 -7.60 -4.44
CA ALA A 62 9.21 -9.02 -4.20
C ALA A 62 10.09 -9.21 -2.96
N ASP A 63 11.18 -8.43 -2.87
CA ASP A 63 12.07 -8.41 -1.71
C ASP A 63 11.32 -8.02 -0.43
N ALA A 64 10.46 -6.99 -0.47
CA ALA A 64 9.69 -6.54 0.69
C ALA A 64 8.66 -7.58 1.17
N LEU A 65 8.09 -8.37 0.25
CA LEU A 65 7.17 -9.45 0.56
C LEU A 65 7.88 -10.76 0.91
N GLY A 66 9.21 -10.84 0.76
CA GLY A 66 9.97 -12.07 0.96
C GLY A 66 9.66 -13.17 -0.06
N VAL A 67 9.24 -12.79 -1.27
CA VAL A 67 8.88 -13.72 -2.36
C VAL A 67 9.91 -13.66 -3.47
N GLY A 68 10.20 -14.78 -4.13
CA GLY A 68 11.33 -14.90 -5.05
C GLY A 68 11.26 -13.97 -6.28
N ALA A 69 10.15 -14.02 -7.02
CA ALA A 69 9.93 -13.14 -8.18
C ALA A 69 8.46 -12.72 -8.25
N LEU A 70 8.23 -11.46 -8.62
CA LEU A 70 6.91 -10.90 -8.95
C LEU A 70 6.97 -10.38 -10.39
N GLY A 71 6.12 -10.92 -11.26
CA GLY A 71 6.03 -10.53 -12.67
C GLY A 71 5.48 -11.64 -13.56
N ASN A 72 5.03 -11.29 -14.76
CA ASN A 72 4.69 -12.25 -15.80
C ASN A 72 5.98 -12.75 -16.45
N THR A 73 6.45 -13.94 -16.06
CA THR A 73 7.18 -14.81 -16.99
C THR A 73 6.26 -15.27 -18.12
#